data_AF-A0A814U0M6-F1
#
_entry.id   AF-A0A814U0M6-F1
#
_cell.length_a   1.000
_cell.length_b   1.000
_cell.length_c   1.000
_cell.angle_alpha   90.00
_cell.angle_beta   90.00
_cell.angle_gamma   90.00
#
_symmetry.space_group_name_H-M   'P 1'
#
loop_
_entity.id
_entity.type
_entity.pdbx_description
1 polymer ?
#
loop_
_entity_poly.entity_id
_entity_poly.type
_entity_poly.pdbx_seq_one_letter_code
_entity_poly.pdbx_strand_id
1 'polypeptide(L)'
;MSFPAITTLTSICEDTLNSTIFEKTELEPFNKQLINEEYLNKIPVNFDENVSLLNLKQLFRTTHLHIAHPLRSSLWINLLRQDQKYQQYKFQQAIERYPEDIRNMFGRRNDITVRLPSCIDLDHLPNYNLNRKGQHARTRILSVFAYYHPDITWAPLLAPLTALFLHYMTEIDAYESLLILTNNNYKIITQTEIQYQSLILAFRSLLRRHYRSTYDILMKYQQNILDNWLWILFEYLPLKYLVPIIDCLLIEDMKILIRFTIALLNFFVKYISKQHIKPKRRYSIFRRETFSRLSSSSSIKTNGTVNNDSRLIHFIQQLDIPIEQLFKQAFAIRHLRRKQIFRIIQIEEIKIKQERRLGRPLSLISDHNGSNSISTTAPIRSYNQQNSISIIMIREFDTTIASHSDFAYLWSLIPARLTEFQPERIYSSNIHGRRLRTLYDHVEFHEHCFIIIRNELEEIFGAFCSSQFSLRSKTRTWFGTGESFLFTLKPKRQVFKWIGYQKCSMGHTKPYEDYFIYADDERLQMGGSKEALDIGLCIQQDLNQGTTKQCDTYANKPLSTNEHFQIMEIEVFGFTS
;
A
#
# COMPACT_ATOMS: atom_id res chain seq x y z
N MET A 1 42.45 -8.60 29.68
CA MET A 1 41.25 -9.45 29.61
C MET A 1 40.73 -9.38 28.20
N SER A 2 41.04 -10.41 27.42
CA SER A 2 40.64 -10.61 26.03
C SER A 2 39.24 -11.19 25.97
N PHE A 3 38.31 -10.52 25.29
CA PHE A 3 36.99 -11.08 24.95
C PHE A 3 37.13 -11.98 23.70
N PRO A 4 36.44 -13.13 23.66
CA PRO A 4 36.60 -14.12 22.58
C PRO A 4 35.80 -13.75 21.33
N ALA A 5 36.29 -14.23 20.20
CA ALA A 5 35.70 -14.11 18.88
C ALA A 5 34.33 -14.80 18.80
N ILE A 6 33.32 -14.07 18.30
CA ILE A 6 32.05 -14.64 17.86
C ILE A 6 32.24 -15.06 16.40
N THR A 7 32.54 -16.33 16.21
CA THR A 7 32.61 -16.99 14.90
C THR A 7 31.60 -18.12 14.90
N THR A 8 30.31 -17.83 14.62
CA THR A 8 29.27 -18.85 14.28
C THR A 8 27.90 -18.19 13.99
N LEU A 9 27.81 -17.27 13.03
CA LEU A 9 26.50 -16.82 12.48
C LEU A 9 26.51 -16.58 10.96
N THR A 10 27.59 -16.92 10.26
CA THR A 10 27.73 -16.64 8.83
C THR A 10 27.18 -17.72 7.90
N SER A 11 26.85 -18.94 8.37
CA SER A 11 26.52 -20.04 7.45
C SER A 11 25.02 -20.26 7.15
N ILE A 12 24.12 -19.38 7.60
CA ILE A 12 22.66 -19.50 7.32
C ILE A 12 22.15 -18.33 6.46
N CYS A 13 22.92 -17.24 6.33
CA CYS A 13 22.55 -16.08 5.48
C CYS A 13 22.95 -16.20 4.00
N GLU A 14 23.86 -17.09 3.63
CA GLU A 14 24.42 -17.10 2.26
C GLU A 14 23.47 -17.68 1.19
N ASP A 15 22.54 -18.58 1.57
CA ASP A 15 21.68 -19.25 0.59
C ASP A 15 20.39 -18.48 0.21
N THR A 16 20.09 -17.34 0.86
CA THR A 16 18.86 -16.56 0.60
C THR A 16 19.07 -15.26 -0.17
N LEU A 17 20.32 -14.81 -0.34
CA LEU A 17 20.65 -13.50 -0.94
C LEU A 17 20.88 -13.51 -2.46
N ASN A 18 20.99 -14.68 -3.10
CA ASN A 18 21.41 -14.77 -4.52
C ASN A 18 20.36 -15.28 -5.52
N SER A 19 19.07 -15.41 -5.16
CA SER A 19 18.05 -15.87 -6.13
C SER A 19 17.42 -14.69 -6.91
N THR A 20 18.01 -14.43 -8.08
CA THR A 20 17.56 -13.53 -9.18
C THR A 20 16.09 -13.08 -9.13
N ILE A 21 15.89 -11.77 -8.97
CA ILE A 21 14.59 -11.05 -8.92
C ILE A 21 14.07 -10.71 -10.34
N PHE A 22 14.63 -11.30 -11.39
CA PHE A 22 14.30 -10.99 -12.79
C PHE A 22 13.57 -12.14 -13.47
N GLU A 23 12.51 -11.85 -14.22
CA GLU A 23 12.11 -12.74 -15.34
C GLU A 23 13.06 -12.45 -16.50
N LYS A 24 13.81 -13.48 -16.94
CA LYS A 24 14.60 -13.44 -18.16
C LYS A 24 13.67 -13.14 -19.35
N THR A 25 13.59 -11.87 -19.71
CA THR A 25 13.18 -11.44 -21.04
C THR A 25 14.33 -10.63 -21.60
N GLU A 26 15.17 -11.34 -22.37
CA GLU A 26 16.09 -10.83 -23.39
C GLU A 26 16.64 -9.40 -23.17
N LEU A 27 17.37 -9.22 -22.06
CA LEU A 27 18.48 -8.28 -22.05
C LEU A 27 19.70 -9.11 -22.44
N GLU A 28 20.04 -9.07 -23.73
CA GLU A 28 21.29 -9.58 -24.29
C GLU A 28 22.45 -9.33 -23.30
N PRO A 29 23.28 -10.33 -23.00
CA PRO A 29 24.43 -10.16 -22.12
C PRO A 29 25.40 -9.19 -22.80
N PHE A 30 25.44 -7.94 -22.34
CA PHE A 30 26.35 -6.97 -22.91
C PHE A 30 27.80 -7.40 -22.63
N ASN A 31 28.51 -7.58 -23.73
CA ASN A 31 29.92 -7.83 -23.86
C ASN A 31 30.72 -6.84 -22.98
N LYS A 32 31.66 -7.35 -22.16
CA LYS A 32 32.49 -6.57 -21.23
C LYS A 32 33.44 -5.54 -21.89
N GLN A 33 33.24 -5.21 -23.17
CA GLN A 33 34.12 -4.33 -23.92
C GLN A 33 33.30 -3.18 -24.49
N LEU A 34 33.32 -2.04 -23.79
CA LEU A 34 33.24 -0.66 -24.28
C LEU A 34 32.62 0.28 -23.23
N ILE A 35 33.28 0.42 -22.08
CA ILE A 35 33.22 1.66 -21.28
C ILE A 35 34.63 1.92 -20.76
N ASN A 36 35.20 3.09 -21.08
CA ASN A 36 36.54 3.51 -20.67
C ASN A 36 36.72 3.37 -19.15
N GLU A 37 37.56 2.44 -18.72
CA GLU A 37 37.91 2.20 -17.32
C GLU A 37 38.44 3.47 -16.61
N GLU A 38 38.97 4.44 -17.35
CA GLU A 38 39.37 5.75 -16.83
C GLU A 38 38.26 6.57 -16.15
N TYR A 39 36.99 6.39 -16.52
CA TYR A 39 35.87 7.15 -15.93
C TYR A 39 35.26 6.49 -14.69
N LEU A 40 35.33 5.14 -14.59
CA LEU A 40 34.92 4.40 -13.40
C LEU A 40 35.90 4.65 -12.24
N ASN A 41 37.19 4.85 -12.53
CA ASN A 41 38.20 5.24 -11.55
C ASN A 41 37.99 6.65 -10.93
N LYS A 42 37.04 7.45 -11.45
CA LYS A 42 36.67 8.76 -10.90
C LYS A 42 35.44 8.73 -9.99
N ILE A 43 34.74 7.59 -9.89
CA ILE A 43 33.59 7.41 -9.01
C ILE A 43 34.08 6.60 -7.80
N PRO A 44 34.17 7.19 -6.60
CA PRO A 44 34.69 6.47 -5.45
C PRO A 44 33.79 5.29 -5.12
N VAL A 45 34.39 4.10 -5.03
CA VAL A 45 33.71 2.90 -4.51
C VAL A 45 33.44 3.04 -3.00
N ASN A 46 34.23 3.88 -2.32
CA ASN A 46 33.99 4.39 -0.95
C ASN A 46 33.92 5.92 -0.98
N PHE A 47 32.78 6.50 -0.60
CA PHE A 47 32.55 7.95 -0.58
C PHE A 47 33.20 8.66 0.62
N ASP A 48 34.28 8.13 1.18
CA ASP A 48 34.93 8.68 2.37
C ASP A 48 35.91 9.83 2.08
N GLU A 49 36.33 10.06 0.83
CA GLU A 49 37.28 11.14 0.53
C GLU A 49 36.88 11.98 -0.70
N ASN A 50 36.52 13.25 -0.42
CA ASN A 50 36.70 14.43 -1.28
C ASN A 50 36.17 14.42 -2.73
N VAL A 51 35.03 13.79 -3.03
CA VAL A 51 34.29 14.10 -4.28
C VAL A 51 33.25 15.18 -4.03
N SER A 52 33.44 16.35 -4.65
CA SER A 52 32.47 17.44 -4.53
C SER A 52 31.11 17.04 -5.13
N LEU A 53 30.03 17.27 -4.40
CA LEU A 53 28.62 17.14 -4.86
C LEU A 53 28.37 17.89 -6.19
N LEU A 54 29.16 18.91 -6.50
CA LEU A 54 29.10 19.66 -7.75
C LEU A 54 29.59 18.81 -8.94
N ASN A 55 30.68 18.08 -8.77
CA ASN A 55 31.24 17.19 -9.79
C ASN A 55 30.29 16.03 -10.10
N LEU A 56 29.66 15.45 -9.07
CA LEU A 56 28.63 14.41 -9.25
C LEU A 56 27.43 14.92 -10.03
N LYS A 57 26.90 16.11 -9.68
CA LYS A 57 25.79 16.73 -10.43
C LYS A 57 26.13 16.89 -11.91
N GLN A 58 27.34 17.35 -12.21
CA GLN A 58 27.76 17.53 -13.60
C GLN A 58 27.92 16.19 -14.33
N LEU A 59 28.44 15.16 -13.65
CA LEU A 59 28.61 13.81 -14.18
C LEU A 59 27.28 13.17 -14.60
N PHE A 60 26.29 13.12 -13.71
CA PHE A 60 25.01 12.47 -14.02
C PHE A 60 24.16 13.22 -15.04
N ARG A 61 24.39 14.53 -15.18
CA ARG A 61 23.77 15.35 -16.23
C ARG A 61 24.32 15.07 -17.63
N THR A 62 25.48 14.42 -17.76
CA THR A 62 26.17 14.20 -19.04
C THR A 62 26.39 12.74 -19.40
N THR A 63 26.57 11.86 -18.41
CA THR A 63 27.06 10.49 -18.61
C THR A 63 25.94 9.49 -18.88
N HIS A 64 24.68 9.85 -18.60
CA HIS A 64 23.45 9.09 -18.90
C HIS A 64 23.62 7.56 -18.85
N LEU A 65 23.94 7.03 -17.67
CA LEU A 65 24.27 5.62 -17.48
C LEU A 65 23.19 4.70 -18.07
N HIS A 66 23.62 3.65 -18.80
CA HIS A 66 22.74 2.63 -19.35
C HIS A 66 21.80 2.04 -18.29
N ILE A 67 20.56 1.69 -18.65
CA ILE A 67 19.53 1.24 -17.70
C ILE A 67 19.97 0.06 -16.83
N ALA A 68 20.76 -0.87 -17.36
CA ALA A 68 21.24 -2.06 -16.65
C ALA A 68 22.57 -1.86 -15.90
N HIS A 69 23.05 -0.62 -15.75
CA HIS A 69 24.37 -0.37 -15.18
C HIS A 69 24.44 -0.77 -13.68
N PRO A 70 25.39 -1.64 -13.28
CA PRO A 70 25.42 -2.23 -11.94
C PRO A 70 25.73 -1.23 -10.82
N LEU A 71 26.44 -0.13 -11.14
CA LEU A 71 26.80 0.92 -10.17
C LEU A 71 25.60 1.50 -9.40
N ARG A 72 24.37 1.42 -9.92
CA ARG A 72 23.19 1.93 -9.21
C ARG A 72 22.92 1.22 -7.89
N SER A 73 23.27 -0.07 -7.77
CA SER A 73 22.99 -0.85 -6.57
C SER A 73 23.68 -0.29 -5.33
N SER A 74 24.92 0.18 -5.47
CA SER A 74 25.67 0.83 -4.40
C SER A 74 25.52 2.35 -4.41
N LEU A 75 25.42 2.97 -5.59
CA LEU A 75 25.36 4.42 -5.71
C LEU A 75 24.12 5.01 -5.04
N TRP A 76 22.93 4.50 -5.33
CA TRP A 76 21.68 5.15 -4.90
C TRP A 76 21.56 5.22 -3.38
N ILE A 77 21.84 4.11 -2.68
CA ILE A 77 21.81 4.08 -1.23
C ILE A 77 22.92 4.94 -0.61
N ASN A 78 24.13 4.93 -1.20
CA ASN A 78 25.25 5.73 -0.70
C ASN A 78 25.00 7.23 -0.86
N LEU A 79 24.39 7.67 -1.96
CA LEU A 79 23.99 9.07 -2.15
C LEU A 79 22.99 9.52 -1.08
N LEU A 80 22.06 8.64 -0.71
CA LEU A 80 21.06 8.92 0.32
C LEU A 80 21.69 8.99 1.73
N ARG A 81 22.66 8.11 2.03
CA ARG A 81 23.34 8.05 3.33
C ARG A 81 24.27 9.25 3.60
N GLN A 82 24.78 9.92 2.57
CA GLN A 82 25.75 11.04 2.71
C GLN A 82 25.23 12.20 3.58
N ASP A 83 23.93 12.50 3.53
CA ASP A 83 23.34 13.66 4.21
C ASP A 83 23.04 13.41 5.71
N GLN A 84 23.37 12.25 6.28
CA GLN A 84 22.71 11.76 7.50
C GLN A 84 23.59 11.32 8.68
N LYS A 85 24.77 11.94 8.88
CA LYS A 85 25.66 11.64 10.03
C LYS A 85 24.99 11.62 11.41
N TYR A 86 23.88 12.34 11.62
CA TYR A 86 23.20 12.45 12.92
C TYR A 86 21.99 11.54 13.13
N GLN A 87 21.49 10.88 12.08
CA GLN A 87 20.25 10.07 12.15
C GLN A 87 20.47 8.59 11.84
N GLN A 88 21.71 8.19 11.54
CA GLN A 88 22.11 6.81 11.26
C GLN A 88 21.57 5.83 12.31
N TYR A 89 21.60 6.18 13.60
CA TYR A 89 21.12 5.29 14.66
C TYR A 89 19.62 4.99 14.59
N LYS A 90 18.76 5.96 14.24
CA LYS A 90 17.31 5.76 14.14
C LYS A 90 16.97 4.83 12.97
N PHE A 91 17.65 5.00 11.85
CA PHE A 91 17.44 4.14 10.68
C PHE A 91 18.00 2.74 10.91
N GLN A 92 19.17 2.63 11.55
CA GLN A 92 19.78 1.35 11.88
C GLN A 92 18.84 0.47 12.72
N GLN A 93 18.20 1.03 13.75
CA GLN A 93 17.21 0.29 14.54
C GLN A 93 16.01 -0.16 13.70
N ALA A 94 15.49 0.70 12.82
CA ALA A 94 14.37 0.35 11.94
C ALA A 94 14.75 -0.76 10.95
N ILE A 95 15.97 -0.73 10.42
CA ILE A 95 16.53 -1.73 9.51
C ILE A 95 16.72 -3.08 10.21
N GLU A 96 17.31 -3.08 11.41
CA GLU A 96 17.52 -4.30 12.21
C GLU A 96 16.20 -4.97 12.59
N ARG A 97 15.16 -4.16 12.83
CA ARG A 97 13.82 -4.63 13.17
C ARG A 97 13.03 -5.14 11.96
N TYR A 98 13.31 -4.62 10.76
CA TYR A 98 12.53 -4.85 9.54
C TYR A 98 12.24 -6.34 9.23
N PRO A 99 13.19 -7.30 9.35
CA PRO A 99 12.90 -8.72 9.11
C PRO A 99 11.86 -9.30 10.09
N GLU A 100 11.89 -8.86 11.35
CA GLU A 100 10.93 -9.28 12.37
C GLU A 100 9.56 -8.65 12.09
N ASP A 101 9.52 -7.37 11.69
CA ASP A 101 8.28 -6.71 11.32
C ASP A 101 7.61 -7.37 10.10
N ILE A 102 8.38 -7.82 9.10
CA ILE A 102 7.84 -8.64 8.01
C ILE A 102 7.22 -9.93 8.56
N ARG A 103 7.92 -10.64 9.43
CA ARG A 103 7.42 -11.88 10.02
C ARG A 103 6.12 -11.63 10.80
N ASN A 104 6.05 -10.51 11.51
CA ASN A 104 4.89 -10.09 12.28
C ASN A 104 3.72 -9.64 11.41
N MET A 105 3.95 -9.09 10.21
CA MET A 105 2.89 -8.59 9.31
C MET A 105 2.46 -9.56 8.21
N PHE A 106 3.29 -10.54 7.88
CA PHE A 106 3.09 -11.44 6.75
C PHE A 106 3.30 -12.92 7.15
N GLY A 107 3.77 -13.22 8.35
CA GLY A 107 4.09 -14.59 8.78
C GLY A 107 5.31 -15.17 8.06
N ARG A 108 5.38 -16.51 7.97
CA ARG A 108 6.48 -17.24 7.32
C ARG A 108 6.42 -17.25 5.78
N ARG A 109 5.38 -16.65 5.19
CA ARG A 109 5.10 -16.72 3.75
C ARG A 109 5.31 -15.35 3.10
N ASN A 110 6.32 -15.27 2.24
CA ASN A 110 6.70 -14.04 1.53
C ASN A 110 5.85 -13.78 0.27
N ASP A 111 4.82 -14.59 0.01
CA ASP A 111 3.96 -14.54 -1.17
C ASP A 111 2.55 -14.00 -0.91
N ILE A 112 2.29 -13.50 0.30
CA ILE A 112 0.98 -13.00 0.68
C ILE A 112 0.78 -11.58 0.15
N THR A 113 -0.28 -11.39 -0.65
CA THR A 113 -0.73 -10.09 -1.11
C THR A 113 -1.68 -9.45 -0.10
N VAL A 114 -1.29 -8.29 0.42
CA VAL A 114 -2.07 -7.57 1.43
C VAL A 114 -2.46 -6.18 0.89
N ARG A 115 -3.58 -5.65 1.37
CA ARG A 115 -4.19 -4.39 0.96
C ARG A 115 -3.30 -3.24 1.38
N LEU A 116 -2.68 -2.60 0.40
CA LEU A 116 -1.81 -1.47 0.64
C LEU A 116 -2.49 -0.37 1.48
N PRO A 117 -1.75 0.27 2.40
CA PRO A 117 -2.23 1.35 3.26
C PRO A 117 -2.87 2.51 2.49
N SER A 118 -3.80 3.23 3.12
CA SER A 118 -4.56 4.33 2.50
C SER A 118 -3.70 5.51 2.05
N CYS A 119 -2.50 5.66 2.62
CA CYS A 119 -1.53 6.68 2.22
C CYS A 119 -0.90 6.41 0.84
N ILE A 120 -1.04 5.19 0.31
CA ILE A 120 -0.55 4.79 -1.01
C ILE A 120 -1.62 5.04 -2.07
N ASP A 121 -1.21 5.62 -3.20
CA ASP A 121 -2.08 5.82 -4.34
C ASP A 121 -2.27 4.51 -5.11
N LEU A 122 -3.40 3.84 -4.86
CA LEU A 122 -3.73 2.56 -5.49
C LEU A 122 -4.03 2.68 -6.99
N ASP A 123 -4.38 3.88 -7.46
CA ASP A 123 -4.65 4.11 -8.88
C ASP A 123 -3.33 4.14 -9.70
N HIS A 124 -2.20 4.43 -9.03
CA HIS A 124 -0.89 4.62 -9.66
C HIS A 124 0.18 3.71 -9.02
N LEU A 125 0.10 2.41 -9.34
CA LEU A 125 1.03 1.36 -8.85
C LEU A 125 1.86 0.75 -10.00
N PRO A 126 2.80 1.51 -10.60
CA PRO A 126 3.60 1.00 -11.70
C PRO A 126 4.44 -0.18 -11.22
N ASN A 127 4.28 -1.32 -11.90
CA ASN A 127 5.11 -2.50 -11.67
C ASN A 127 6.44 -2.41 -12.42
N TYR A 128 6.54 -1.55 -13.43
CA TYR A 128 7.67 -1.49 -14.35
C TYR A 128 7.98 -2.89 -14.89
N ASN A 129 9.15 -3.45 -14.55
CA ASN A 129 9.54 -4.82 -14.92
C ASN A 129 9.71 -5.73 -13.69
N LEU A 130 9.09 -5.40 -12.54
CA LEU A 130 9.16 -6.22 -11.34
C LEU A 130 8.41 -7.53 -11.56
N ASN A 131 9.11 -8.64 -11.31
CA ASN A 131 8.47 -9.96 -11.25
C ASN A 131 7.57 -10.07 -10.00
N ARG A 132 6.85 -11.19 -9.85
CA ARG A 132 5.95 -11.40 -8.70
C ARG A 132 6.65 -11.27 -7.34
N LYS A 133 7.90 -11.74 -7.22
CA LYS A 133 8.69 -11.61 -5.98
C LYS A 133 8.96 -10.14 -5.65
N GLY A 134 9.37 -9.34 -6.64
CA GLY A 134 9.58 -7.90 -6.49
C GLY A 134 8.29 -7.14 -6.17
N GLN A 135 7.16 -7.53 -6.76
CA GLN A 135 5.86 -6.96 -6.42
C GLN A 135 5.46 -7.24 -4.97
N HIS A 136 5.72 -8.46 -4.46
CA HIS A 136 5.49 -8.78 -3.05
C HIS A 136 6.45 -8.02 -2.12
N ALA A 137 7.73 -7.88 -2.49
CA ALA A 137 8.69 -7.07 -1.74
C ALA A 137 8.23 -5.60 -1.65
N ARG A 138 7.74 -5.01 -2.75
CA ARG A 138 7.14 -3.67 -2.74
C ARG A 138 5.99 -3.58 -1.74
N THR A 139 5.08 -4.56 -1.77
CA THR A 139 3.94 -4.58 -0.85
C THR A 139 4.39 -4.65 0.61
N ARG A 140 5.38 -5.48 0.93
CA ARG A 140 5.93 -5.57 2.29
C ARG A 140 6.56 -4.28 2.74
N ILE A 141 7.49 -3.72 1.95
CA ILE A 141 8.14 -2.43 2.22
C ILE A 141 7.10 -1.35 2.53
N LEU A 142 6.14 -1.14 1.62
CA LEU A 142 5.14 -0.06 1.76
C LEU A 142 4.25 -0.24 3.00
N SER A 143 3.95 -1.49 3.36
CA SER A 143 3.11 -1.80 4.50
C SER A 143 3.82 -1.55 5.82
N VAL A 144 5.03 -2.11 5.97
CA VAL A 144 5.87 -1.89 7.16
C VAL A 144 6.15 -0.39 7.31
N PHE A 145 6.48 0.28 6.21
CA PHE A 145 6.72 1.72 6.21
C PHE A 145 5.50 2.51 6.71
N ALA A 146 4.32 2.31 6.13
CA ALA A 146 3.14 3.08 6.54
C ALA A 146 2.72 2.80 7.98
N TYR A 147 2.95 1.59 8.48
CA TYR A 147 2.66 1.26 9.87
C TYR A 147 3.45 2.13 10.86
N TYR A 148 4.74 2.32 10.63
CA TYR A 148 5.59 3.14 11.49
C TYR A 148 5.48 4.65 11.23
N HIS A 149 4.80 5.03 10.14
CA HIS A 149 4.63 6.42 9.73
C HIS A 149 3.14 6.79 9.56
N PRO A 150 2.32 6.70 10.63
CA PRO A 150 0.89 7.03 10.56
C PRO A 150 0.63 8.53 10.30
N ASP A 151 1.64 9.37 10.48
CA ASP A 151 1.63 10.79 10.14
C ASP A 151 1.57 11.04 8.62
N ILE A 152 2.03 10.07 7.82
CA ILE A 152 1.98 10.12 6.36
C ILE A 152 0.59 9.67 5.90
N THR A 153 -0.24 10.64 5.52
CA THR A 153 -1.64 10.41 5.11
C THR A 153 -1.82 10.25 3.61
N TRP A 154 -0.90 10.77 2.79
CA TRP A 154 -0.96 10.66 1.33
C TRP A 154 0.40 10.91 0.68
N ALA A 155 0.99 9.87 0.10
CA ALA A 155 2.33 9.91 -0.48
C ALA A 155 2.40 9.14 -1.82
N PRO A 156 1.98 9.76 -2.94
CA PRO A 156 1.82 9.09 -4.23
C PRO A 156 3.15 8.58 -4.82
N LEU A 157 4.30 9.16 -4.45
CA LEU A 157 5.61 8.73 -4.95
C LEU A 157 6.22 7.54 -4.20
N LEU A 158 5.64 7.09 -3.08
CA LEU A 158 6.20 5.94 -2.34
C LEU A 158 6.22 4.68 -3.21
N ALA A 159 5.09 4.30 -3.82
CA ALA A 159 5.02 3.06 -4.59
C ALA A 159 5.88 3.06 -5.87
N PRO A 160 5.89 4.11 -6.72
CA PRO A 160 6.77 4.18 -7.88
C PRO A 160 8.26 4.14 -7.51
N LEU A 161 8.68 4.89 -6.48
CA LEU A 161 10.09 4.91 -6.07
C LEU A 161 10.52 3.57 -5.46
N THR A 162 9.67 2.95 -4.66
CA THR A 162 9.93 1.59 -4.13
C THR A 162 10.11 0.59 -5.27
N ALA A 163 9.26 0.67 -6.29
CA ALA A 163 9.35 -0.23 -7.44
C ALA A 163 10.66 -0.02 -8.24
N LEU A 164 11.08 1.23 -8.42
CA LEU A 164 12.36 1.56 -9.06
C LEU A 164 13.56 1.11 -8.22
N PHE A 165 13.51 1.28 -6.89
CA PHE A 165 14.58 0.82 -6.01
C PHE A 165 14.77 -0.69 -6.08
N LEU A 166 13.68 -1.45 -6.03
CA LEU A 166 13.74 -2.92 -6.13
C LEU A 166 14.29 -3.45 -7.47
N HIS A 167 14.45 -2.61 -8.49
CA HIS A 167 15.19 -2.98 -9.70
C HIS A 167 16.72 -3.01 -9.52
N TYR A 168 17.25 -2.26 -8.56
CA TYR A 168 18.67 -2.02 -8.41
C TYR A 168 19.24 -2.37 -7.04
N MET A 169 18.42 -2.42 -5.99
CA MET A 169 18.86 -2.65 -4.62
C MET A 169 18.03 -3.72 -3.92
N THR A 170 18.51 -4.15 -2.75
CA THR A 170 17.82 -5.15 -1.92
C THR A 170 16.53 -4.59 -1.32
N GLU A 171 15.67 -5.46 -0.80
CA GLU A 171 14.44 -5.05 -0.11
C GLU A 171 14.73 -4.15 1.09
N ILE A 172 15.80 -4.44 1.82
CA ILE A 172 16.23 -3.69 3.01
C ILE A 172 16.77 -2.32 2.59
N ASP A 173 17.64 -2.25 1.58
CA ASP A 173 18.17 -0.98 1.08
C ASP A 173 17.05 -0.10 0.49
N ALA A 174 16.05 -0.72 -0.14
CA ALA A 174 14.88 -0.01 -0.65
C ALA A 174 14.03 0.56 0.49
N TYR A 175 13.81 -0.22 1.56
CA TYR A 175 13.13 0.26 2.77
C TYR A 175 13.90 1.42 3.44
N GLU A 176 15.20 1.27 3.63
CA GLU A 176 16.07 2.34 4.15
C GLU A 176 15.99 3.59 3.27
N SER A 177 16.07 3.44 1.95
CA SER A 177 15.96 4.55 1.02
C SER A 177 14.66 5.34 1.19
N LEU A 178 13.53 4.66 1.45
CA LEU A 178 12.27 5.34 1.76
C LEU A 178 12.32 6.10 3.08
N LEU A 179 12.86 5.50 4.15
CA LEU A 179 13.03 6.14 5.45
C LEU A 179 13.85 7.44 5.31
N ILE A 180 14.93 7.40 4.53
CA ILE A 180 15.78 8.56 4.27
C ILE A 180 15.01 9.65 3.50
N LEU A 181 14.29 9.26 2.44
CA LEU A 181 13.56 10.19 1.58
C LEU A 181 12.39 10.88 2.30
N THR A 182 11.83 10.29 3.34
CA THR A 182 10.71 10.87 4.11
C THR A 182 11.16 11.65 5.35
N ASN A 183 12.33 11.38 5.92
CA ASN A 183 12.79 12.01 7.16
C ASN A 183 13.39 13.42 6.98
N ASN A 184 13.66 13.86 5.74
CA ASN A 184 14.35 15.12 5.46
C ASN A 184 13.38 16.28 5.19
N ASN A 185 13.73 17.48 5.69
CA ASN A 185 13.04 18.77 5.44
C ASN A 185 13.07 19.26 3.97
N TYR A 186 13.33 18.36 3.01
CA TYR A 186 13.30 18.66 1.59
C TYR A 186 12.68 17.54 0.74
N LYS A 187 11.35 17.57 0.70
CA LYS A 187 10.45 17.50 -0.47
C LYS A 187 11.03 16.79 -1.71
N ILE A 188 11.28 15.48 -1.65
CA ILE A 188 11.10 14.60 -2.82
C ILE A 188 9.69 14.04 -2.80
N ILE A 189 9.25 13.56 -1.64
CA ILE A 189 7.95 12.92 -1.44
C ILE A 189 7.04 13.86 -0.66
N THR A 190 5.83 14.11 -1.16
CA THR A 190 4.76 14.75 -0.39
C THR A 190 4.13 13.72 0.54
N GLN A 191 3.75 14.11 1.76
CA GLN A 191 3.26 13.20 2.80
C GLN A 191 1.77 13.41 3.14
N THR A 192 1.17 14.50 2.64
CA THR A 192 -0.26 14.80 2.84
C THR A 192 -0.93 15.22 1.54
N GLU A 193 -2.25 15.09 1.49
CA GLU A 193 -3.05 15.46 0.31
C GLU A 193 -2.91 16.97 0.01
N ILE A 194 -2.85 17.80 1.05
CA ILE A 194 -2.69 19.26 0.92
C ILE A 194 -1.32 19.59 0.32
N GLN A 195 -0.25 18.92 0.76
CA GLN A 195 1.08 19.08 0.17
C GLN A 195 1.11 18.64 -1.30
N TYR A 196 0.42 17.56 -1.63
CA TYR A 196 0.32 17.10 -3.01
C TYR A 196 -0.45 18.07 -3.91
N GLN A 197 -1.60 18.58 -3.46
CA GLN A 197 -2.40 19.57 -4.19
C GLN A 197 -1.64 20.89 -4.38
N SER A 198 -0.93 21.37 -3.34
CA SER A 198 -0.11 22.59 -3.45
C SER A 198 1.07 22.40 -4.40
N LEU A 199 1.63 21.20 -4.50
CA LEU A 199 2.65 20.88 -5.50
C LEU A 199 2.09 20.96 -6.94
N ILE A 200 0.88 20.44 -7.19
CA ILE A 200 0.21 20.52 -8.49
C ILE A 200 -0.01 21.99 -8.91
N LEU A 201 -0.54 22.82 -8.02
CA LEU A 201 -0.76 24.25 -8.30
C LEU A 201 0.56 25.01 -8.50
N ALA A 202 1.59 24.66 -7.73
CA ALA A 202 2.93 25.21 -7.92
C ALA A 202 3.50 24.84 -9.28
N PHE A 203 3.31 23.60 -9.74
CA PHE A 203 3.73 23.15 -11.07
C PHE A 203 3.04 23.97 -12.17
N ARG A 204 1.71 24.16 -12.10
CA ARG A 204 0.94 25.01 -13.03
C ARG A 204 1.52 26.42 -13.10
N SER A 205 1.76 27.04 -11.95
CA SER A 205 2.33 28.38 -11.85
C SER A 205 3.74 28.46 -12.45
N LEU A 206 4.56 27.44 -12.22
CA LEU A 206 5.93 27.36 -12.76
C LEU A 206 5.93 27.17 -14.28
N LEU A 207 5.07 26.30 -14.81
CA LEU A 207 4.92 26.10 -16.25
C LEU A 207 4.43 27.39 -16.93
N ARG A 208 3.42 28.06 -16.35
CA ARG A 208 2.92 29.35 -16.83
C ARG A 208 3.99 30.42 -16.88
N ARG A 209 4.85 30.48 -15.86
CA ARG A 209 5.93 31.47 -15.74
C ARG A 209 7.07 31.26 -16.74
N HIS A 210 7.49 30.01 -16.94
CA HIS A 210 8.67 29.70 -17.76
C HIS A 210 8.34 29.39 -19.23
N TYR A 211 7.15 28.85 -19.50
CA TYR A 211 6.69 28.45 -20.84
C TYR A 211 5.23 28.85 -21.04
N ARG A 212 4.95 30.16 -21.05
CA ARG A 212 3.59 30.72 -21.15
C ARG A 212 2.80 30.21 -22.36
N SER A 213 3.42 30.20 -23.55
CA SER A 213 2.78 29.69 -24.77
C SER A 213 2.39 28.21 -24.65
N THR A 214 3.30 27.38 -24.14
CA THR A 214 3.05 25.95 -23.87
C THR A 214 1.89 25.78 -22.88
N TYR A 215 1.89 26.54 -21.79
CA TYR A 215 0.80 26.54 -20.80
C TYR A 215 -0.54 26.91 -21.42
N ASP A 216 -0.61 27.98 -22.20
CA ASP A 216 -1.86 28.48 -22.79
C ASP A 216 -2.43 27.48 -23.82
N ILE A 217 -1.57 26.77 -24.55
CA ILE A 217 -1.98 25.70 -25.47
C ILE A 217 -2.49 24.48 -24.69
N LEU A 218 -1.79 24.05 -23.65
CA LEU A 218 -2.20 22.91 -22.83
C LEU A 218 -3.52 23.17 -22.10
N MET A 219 -3.73 24.38 -21.60
CA MET A 219 -5.00 24.78 -20.97
C MET A 219 -6.18 24.71 -21.95
N LYS A 220 -5.95 24.98 -23.23
CA LYS A 220 -6.96 24.83 -24.30
C LYS A 220 -7.13 23.37 -24.75
N TYR A 221 -6.09 22.55 -24.59
CA TYR A 221 -6.07 21.15 -25.01
C TYR A 221 -6.80 20.27 -23.99
N GLN A 222 -6.37 20.30 -22.71
CA GLN A 222 -6.95 19.55 -21.61
C GLN A 222 -6.38 19.99 -20.25
N GLN A 223 -7.22 20.49 -19.34
CA GLN A 223 -6.78 20.99 -18.03
C GLN A 223 -6.23 19.90 -17.10
N ASN A 224 -6.76 18.67 -17.20
CA ASN A 224 -6.38 17.54 -16.34
C ASN A 224 -4.93 17.07 -16.55
N ILE A 225 -4.32 17.31 -17.73
CA ILE A 225 -2.92 16.94 -17.99
C ILE A 225 -1.99 17.62 -16.99
N LEU A 226 -2.30 18.86 -16.59
CA LEU A 226 -1.48 19.60 -15.63
C LEU A 226 -1.65 19.08 -14.20
N ASP A 227 -2.77 18.45 -13.87
CA ASP A 227 -3.00 17.83 -12.56
C ASP A 227 -2.28 16.50 -12.42
N ASN A 228 -2.11 15.78 -13.53
CA ASN A 228 -1.45 14.48 -13.59
C ASN A 228 0.02 14.57 -14.03
N TRP A 229 0.66 15.73 -13.83
CA TRP A 229 1.99 16.02 -14.38
C TRP A 229 3.08 15.05 -13.91
N LEU A 230 2.99 14.54 -12.67
CA LEU A 230 3.93 13.53 -12.15
C LEU A 230 3.83 12.21 -12.91
N TRP A 231 2.60 11.79 -13.24
CA TRP A 231 2.33 10.49 -13.85
C TRP A 231 2.81 10.42 -15.30
N ILE A 232 2.99 11.59 -15.94
CA ILE A 232 3.71 11.67 -17.22
C ILE A 232 5.11 11.03 -17.12
N LEU A 233 5.80 11.24 -15.99
CA LEU A 233 7.11 10.64 -15.74
C LEU A 233 7.01 9.20 -15.25
N PHE A 234 6.18 8.93 -14.23
CA PHE A 234 6.23 7.65 -13.53
C PHE A 234 5.40 6.53 -14.17
N GLU A 235 4.43 6.83 -15.03
CA GLU A 235 3.62 5.82 -15.72
C GLU A 235 3.95 5.67 -17.20
N TYR A 236 4.19 6.78 -17.91
CA TYR A 236 4.28 6.74 -19.38
C TYR A 236 5.70 6.81 -19.91
N LEU A 237 6.63 7.47 -19.20
CA LEU A 237 7.99 7.65 -19.67
C LEU A 237 8.77 6.31 -19.64
N PRO A 238 9.37 5.89 -20.76
CA PRO A 238 10.18 4.66 -20.79
C PRO A 238 11.32 4.70 -19.77
N LEU A 239 11.62 3.55 -19.15
CA LEU A 239 12.65 3.45 -18.10
C LEU A 239 14.04 3.93 -18.56
N LYS A 240 14.37 3.78 -19.85
CA LYS A 240 15.62 4.30 -20.43
C LYS A 240 15.80 5.82 -20.24
N TYR A 241 14.71 6.58 -20.11
CA TYR A 241 14.73 7.99 -19.75
C TYR A 241 14.48 8.22 -18.27
N LEU A 242 13.54 7.48 -17.66
CA LEU A 242 13.15 7.67 -16.27
C LEU A 242 14.33 7.41 -15.32
N VAL A 243 15.07 6.32 -15.49
CA VAL A 243 16.14 5.93 -14.57
C VAL A 243 17.27 6.98 -14.50
N PRO A 244 17.80 7.52 -15.62
CA PRO A 244 18.73 8.65 -15.57
C PRO A 244 18.17 9.93 -14.91
N ILE A 245 16.86 10.15 -14.99
CA ILE A 245 16.20 11.27 -14.29
C ILE A 245 16.22 11.02 -12.78
N ILE A 246 16.03 9.76 -12.34
CA ILE A 246 16.12 9.36 -10.93
C ILE A 246 17.56 9.51 -10.42
N ASP A 247 18.58 9.16 -11.20
CA ASP A 247 19.98 9.41 -10.84
C ASP A 247 20.20 10.89 -10.47
N CYS A 248 19.62 11.81 -11.25
CA CYS A 248 19.68 13.25 -10.95
C CYS A 248 18.78 13.68 -9.78
N LEU A 249 17.62 13.03 -9.60
CA LEU A 249 16.67 13.32 -8.53
C LEU A 249 17.30 13.09 -7.15
N LEU A 250 17.98 11.95 -6.97
CA LEU A 250 18.57 11.54 -5.70
C LEU A 250 19.74 12.45 -5.26
N ILE A 251 20.44 13.08 -6.21
CA ILE A 251 21.55 14.02 -5.94
C ILE A 251 21.05 15.46 -5.73
N GLU A 252 19.91 15.79 -6.33
CA GLU A 252 19.37 17.14 -6.32
C GLU A 252 18.09 17.23 -5.47
N ASP A 253 16.91 17.34 -6.08
CA ASP A 253 15.60 17.38 -5.41
C ASP A 253 14.45 17.37 -6.45
N MET A 254 13.19 17.53 -5.98
CA MET A 254 11.99 17.59 -6.83
C MET A 254 12.04 18.59 -7.99
N LYS A 255 12.96 19.57 -8.01
CA LYS A 255 13.10 20.47 -9.18
C LYS A 255 13.44 19.68 -10.45
N ILE A 256 14.06 18.50 -10.32
CA ILE A 256 14.36 17.62 -11.44
C ILE A 256 13.07 17.16 -12.12
N LEU A 257 12.11 16.64 -11.34
CA LEU A 257 10.81 16.21 -11.86
C LEU A 257 10.09 17.36 -12.59
N ILE A 258 10.12 18.57 -12.01
CA ILE A 258 9.51 19.76 -12.63
C ILE A 258 10.19 20.09 -13.96
N ARG A 259 11.52 20.10 -14.02
CA ARG A 259 12.29 20.43 -15.23
C ARG A 259 11.98 19.48 -16.38
N PHE A 260 12.04 18.18 -16.11
CA PHE A 260 11.83 17.16 -17.13
C PHE A 260 10.38 17.14 -17.62
N THR A 261 9.42 17.32 -16.73
CA THR A 261 8.01 17.39 -17.14
C THR A 261 7.73 18.62 -18.01
N ILE A 262 8.25 19.80 -17.63
CA ILE A 262 8.12 21.01 -18.46
C ILE A 262 8.76 20.79 -19.84
N ALA A 263 9.95 20.17 -19.89
CA ALA A 263 10.64 19.90 -21.14
C ALA A 263 9.83 18.95 -22.05
N LEU A 264 9.30 17.85 -21.50
CA LEU A 264 8.46 16.88 -22.22
C LEU A 264 7.17 17.53 -22.74
N LEU A 265 6.47 18.29 -21.91
CA LEU A 265 5.26 19.01 -22.30
C LEU A 265 5.54 20.03 -23.42
N ASN A 266 6.70 20.69 -23.37
CA ASN A 266 7.10 21.61 -24.44
C ASN A 266 7.38 20.87 -25.76
N PHE A 267 8.01 19.70 -25.72
CA PHE A 267 8.15 18.86 -26.92
C PHE A 267 6.80 18.38 -27.45
N PHE A 268 5.89 17.98 -26.56
CA PHE A 268 4.55 17.56 -26.93
C PHE A 268 3.75 18.67 -27.62
N VAL A 269 3.79 19.90 -27.10
CA VAL A 269 3.13 21.05 -27.73
C VAL A 269 3.72 21.34 -29.11
N LYS A 270 5.05 21.24 -29.27
CA LYS A 270 5.70 21.37 -30.59
C LYS A 270 5.26 20.25 -31.54
N TYR A 271 5.11 19.03 -31.06
CA TYR A 271 4.60 17.89 -31.83
C TYR A 271 3.16 18.13 -32.31
N ILE A 272 2.24 18.55 -31.43
CA ILE A 272 0.85 18.86 -31.81
C ILE A 272 0.80 20.01 -32.84
N SER A 273 1.63 21.04 -32.62
CA SER A 273 1.66 22.22 -33.49
C SER A 273 2.13 21.88 -34.91
N LYS A 274 3.11 20.97 -35.05
CA LYS A 274 3.59 20.47 -36.35
C LYS A 274 2.56 19.62 -37.09
N GLN A 275 1.69 18.93 -36.37
CA GLN A 275 0.63 18.08 -36.95
C GLN A 275 -0.58 18.91 -37.46
N HIS A 276 -0.55 20.25 -37.41
CA HIS A 276 -1.64 21.16 -37.78
C HIS A 276 -2.99 20.86 -37.08
N ILE A 277 -2.96 20.27 -35.89
CA ILE A 277 -4.16 19.86 -35.17
C ILE A 277 -4.72 21.07 -34.41
N LYS A 278 -5.88 21.60 -34.83
CA LYS A 278 -6.61 22.62 -34.08
C LYS A 278 -7.16 22.03 -32.78
N PRO A 279 -6.96 22.65 -31.60
CA PRO A 279 -7.57 22.19 -30.35
C PRO A 279 -9.09 22.30 -30.46
N LYS A 280 -9.79 21.17 -30.47
CA LYS A 280 -11.26 21.16 -30.40
C LYS A 280 -11.67 21.50 -28.98
N ARG A 281 -12.30 22.66 -28.78
CA ARG A 281 -13.01 23.00 -27.54
C ARG A 281 -14.13 21.97 -27.32
N ARG A 282 -13.91 20.97 -26.47
CA ARG A 282 -14.98 20.16 -25.89
C ARG A 282 -14.91 20.27 -24.38
N TYR A 283 -15.89 20.95 -23.80
CA TYR A 283 -16.25 20.78 -22.41
C TYR A 283 -16.93 19.42 -22.28
N SER A 284 -16.16 18.35 -22.19
CA SER A 284 -16.71 17.04 -21.82
C SER A 284 -16.64 16.89 -20.31
N ILE A 285 -17.80 17.11 -19.67
CA ILE A 285 -18.11 16.61 -18.34
C ILE A 285 -17.93 15.09 -18.40
N PHE A 286 -16.88 14.57 -17.77
CA PHE A 286 -16.73 13.13 -17.60
C PHE A 286 -16.25 12.84 -16.17
N ARG A 287 -16.96 11.90 -15.53
CA ARG A 287 -16.57 11.22 -14.29
C ARG A 287 -15.08 10.84 -14.36
N ARG A 288 -14.41 10.84 -13.21
CA ARG A 288 -13.16 10.08 -12.98
C ARG A 288 -13.43 8.60 -13.26
N GLU A 289 -13.43 8.20 -14.52
CA GLU A 289 -13.07 6.84 -14.88
C GLU A 289 -11.55 6.78 -14.82
N THR A 290 -11.07 5.86 -14.00
CA THR A 290 -9.66 5.64 -13.71
C THR A 290 -8.87 5.43 -15.01
N PHE A 291 -7.72 6.09 -15.11
CA PHE A 291 -6.77 6.03 -16.23
C PHE A 291 -6.12 4.63 -16.43
N SER A 292 -6.55 3.62 -15.69
CA SER A 292 -5.90 2.31 -15.56
C SER A 292 -6.49 1.17 -16.42
N ARG A 293 -7.41 1.43 -17.36
CA ARG A 293 -8.01 0.37 -18.20
C ARG A 293 -7.74 0.45 -19.70
N LEU A 294 -6.51 0.75 -20.11
CA LEU A 294 -6.10 0.63 -21.51
C LEU A 294 -4.94 -0.35 -21.77
N SER A 295 -4.83 -1.41 -20.97
CA SER A 295 -3.82 -2.47 -21.18
C SER A 295 -4.40 -3.88 -21.33
N SER A 296 -5.69 -4.02 -21.64
CA SER A 296 -6.30 -5.32 -21.96
C SER A 296 -7.58 -5.18 -22.79
N SER A 297 -7.46 -4.83 -24.07
CA SER A 297 -8.37 -5.32 -25.11
C SER A 297 -7.89 -4.90 -26.51
N SER A 298 -7.36 -5.89 -27.22
CA SER A 298 -7.21 -5.88 -28.66
C SER A 298 -8.59 -5.83 -29.33
N SER A 299 -8.98 -4.69 -29.87
CA SER A 299 -9.83 -4.61 -31.07
C SER A 299 -9.93 -3.17 -31.56
N ILE A 300 -9.11 -2.85 -32.57
CA ILE A 300 -9.33 -1.71 -33.46
C ILE A 300 -10.64 -2.00 -34.21
N LYS A 301 -11.69 -1.23 -33.90
CA LYS A 301 -12.72 -0.90 -34.90
C LYS A 301 -13.02 0.59 -34.86
N THR A 302 -13.03 1.11 -36.07
CA THR A 302 -13.06 2.50 -36.52
C THR A 302 -14.29 3.27 -36.04
N ASN A 303 -14.06 4.42 -35.40
CA ASN A 303 -14.71 5.69 -35.72
C ASN A 303 -14.00 6.88 -35.03
N GLY A 304 -13.12 7.55 -35.76
CA GLY A 304 -13.06 9.02 -35.85
C GLY A 304 -12.68 9.90 -34.65
N THR A 305 -12.39 9.40 -33.44
CA THR A 305 -11.90 10.25 -32.34
C THR A 305 -10.90 9.54 -31.44
N VAL A 306 -9.60 9.67 -31.77
CA VAL A 306 -8.53 9.38 -30.81
C VAL A 306 -8.67 10.35 -29.63
N ASN A 307 -8.88 9.79 -28.43
CA ASN A 307 -8.98 10.55 -27.19
C ASN A 307 -7.69 11.39 -26.99
N ASN A 308 -7.81 12.60 -26.48
CA ASN A 308 -6.66 13.52 -26.32
C ASN A 308 -5.59 12.93 -25.39
N ASP A 309 -6.00 12.17 -24.37
CA ASP A 309 -5.12 11.44 -23.45
C ASP A 309 -4.26 10.39 -24.16
N SER A 310 -4.85 9.65 -25.10
CA SER A 310 -4.14 8.65 -25.89
C SER A 310 -3.02 9.25 -26.74
N ARG A 311 -3.12 10.53 -27.14
CA ARG A 311 -2.07 11.20 -27.93
C ARG A 311 -0.84 11.57 -27.12
N LEU A 312 -1.03 12.06 -25.89
CA LEU A 312 0.10 12.35 -25.00
C LEU A 312 0.81 11.05 -24.63
N ILE A 313 0.06 10.02 -24.24
CA ILE A 313 0.61 8.71 -23.89
C ILE A 313 1.39 8.13 -25.09
N HIS A 314 0.79 8.14 -26.28
CA HIS A 314 1.45 7.68 -27.50
C HIS A 314 2.74 8.46 -27.79
N PHE A 315 2.71 9.80 -27.66
CA PHE A 315 3.90 10.63 -27.86
C PHE A 315 5.03 10.28 -26.87
N ILE A 316 4.71 10.07 -25.60
CA ILE A 316 5.71 9.77 -24.56
C ILE A 316 6.24 8.33 -24.68
N GLN A 317 5.40 7.36 -25.05
CA GLN A 317 5.81 5.97 -25.23
C GLN A 317 6.65 5.78 -26.50
N GLN A 318 6.35 6.53 -27.56
CA GLN A 318 7.11 6.54 -28.83
C GLN A 318 8.11 7.71 -28.89
N LEU A 319 8.72 8.06 -27.76
CA LEU A 319 9.61 9.22 -27.66
C LEU A 319 10.92 8.99 -28.44
N ASP A 320 10.98 9.57 -29.63
CA ASP A 320 12.11 9.51 -30.57
C ASP A 320 13.12 10.66 -30.38
N ILE A 321 13.22 11.18 -29.16
CA ILE A 321 14.12 12.30 -28.83
C ILE A 321 15.35 11.75 -28.11
N PRO A 322 16.58 11.99 -28.61
CA PRO A 322 17.80 11.58 -27.90
C PRO A 322 17.81 12.08 -26.45
N ILE A 323 18.29 11.24 -25.52
CA ILE A 323 18.27 11.55 -24.09
C ILE A 323 19.05 12.83 -23.78
N GLU A 324 20.15 13.07 -24.49
CA GLU A 324 20.99 14.26 -24.39
C GLU A 324 20.20 15.53 -24.73
N GLN A 325 19.33 15.44 -25.75
CA GLN A 325 18.49 16.57 -26.16
C GLN A 325 17.43 16.87 -25.11
N LEU A 326 16.83 15.84 -24.50
CA LEU A 326 15.87 16.00 -23.41
C LEU A 326 16.55 16.65 -22.18
N PHE A 327 17.71 16.15 -21.78
CA PHE A 327 18.49 16.68 -20.66
C PHE A 327 18.93 18.12 -20.93
N LYS A 328 19.45 18.42 -22.12
CA LYS A 328 19.81 19.78 -22.53
C LYS A 328 18.64 20.74 -22.39
N GLN A 329 17.44 20.37 -22.84
CA GLN A 329 16.25 21.21 -22.71
C GLN A 329 15.79 21.37 -21.25
N ALA A 330 15.81 20.30 -20.45
CA ALA A 330 15.41 20.33 -19.04
C ALA A 330 16.35 21.20 -18.18
N PHE A 331 17.65 21.11 -18.41
CA PHE A 331 18.64 21.90 -17.67
C PHE A 331 18.82 23.32 -18.21
N ALA A 332 18.42 23.60 -19.46
CA ALA A 332 18.38 24.97 -20.00
C ALA A 332 17.37 25.89 -19.29
N ILE A 333 16.39 25.33 -18.57
CA ILE A 333 15.40 26.12 -17.82
C ILE A 333 16.09 26.87 -16.67
N ARG A 334 16.25 28.19 -16.83
CA ARG A 334 16.89 29.06 -15.83
C ARG A 334 15.90 29.41 -14.70
N HIS A 335 16.42 29.95 -13.59
CA HIS A 335 15.61 30.48 -12.48
C HIS A 335 14.60 29.48 -11.86
N LEU A 336 14.96 28.20 -11.79
CA LEU A 336 14.30 27.17 -10.98
C LEU A 336 15.16 26.85 -9.75
N ARG A 337 15.33 27.82 -8.85
CA ARG A 337 16.05 27.62 -7.59
C ARG A 337 15.13 26.96 -6.55
N ARG A 338 15.67 26.05 -5.73
CA ARG A 338 14.96 25.35 -4.64
C ARG A 338 14.13 26.31 -3.78
N LYS A 339 14.76 27.38 -3.25
CA LYS A 339 14.09 28.40 -2.42
C LYS A 339 12.87 29.03 -3.10
N GLN A 340 12.91 29.25 -4.41
CA GLN A 340 11.78 29.83 -5.17
C GLN A 340 10.64 28.83 -5.34
N ILE A 341 10.95 27.58 -5.69
CA ILE A 341 9.95 26.52 -5.83
C ILE A 341 9.24 26.31 -4.49
N PHE A 342 10.01 26.23 -3.40
CA PHE A 342 9.49 26.03 -2.07
C PHE A 342 8.58 27.17 -1.61
N ARG A 343 8.95 28.42 -1.93
CA ARG A 343 8.12 29.58 -1.64
C ARG A 343 6.79 29.53 -2.39
N ILE A 344 6.79 29.12 -3.66
CA ILE A 344 5.56 28.98 -4.45
C ILE A 344 4.67 27.88 -3.85
N ILE A 345 5.23 26.71 -3.54
CA ILE A 345 4.49 25.60 -2.89
C ILE A 345 3.84 26.08 -1.59
N GLN A 346 4.59 26.79 -0.73
CA GLN A 346 4.07 27.32 0.53
C GLN A 346 2.93 28.32 0.32
N ILE A 347 3.05 29.21 -0.67
CA ILE A 347 1.98 30.15 -1.01
C ILE A 347 0.71 29.39 -1.42
N GLU A 348 0.82 28.41 -2.30
CA GLU A 348 -0.33 27.59 -2.73
C GLU A 348 -0.91 26.76 -1.57
N GLU A 349 -0.07 26.25 -0.68
CA GLU A 349 -0.49 25.51 0.51
C GLU A 349 -1.32 26.39 1.46
N ILE A 350 -0.88 27.63 1.70
CA ILE A 350 -1.62 28.60 2.53
C ILE A 350 -2.98 28.90 1.91
N LYS A 351 -3.04 29.12 0.58
CA LYS A 351 -4.31 29.36 -0.14
C LYS A 351 -5.28 28.18 0.02
N ILE A 352 -4.81 26.95 -0.20
CA ILE A 352 -5.64 25.74 -0.04
C ILE A 352 -6.18 25.64 1.40
N LYS A 353 -5.31 25.87 2.40
CA LYS A 353 -5.72 25.82 3.82
C LYS A 353 -6.75 26.90 4.15
N GLN A 354 -6.63 28.10 3.58
CA GLN A 354 -7.60 29.18 3.74
C GLN A 354 -8.95 28.84 3.08
N GLU A 355 -8.96 28.35 1.85
CA GLU A 355 -10.20 27.96 1.15
C GLU A 355 -10.93 26.80 1.84
N ARG A 356 -10.19 25.80 2.34
CA ARG A 356 -10.78 24.69 3.13
C ARG A 356 -11.44 25.18 4.42
N ARG A 357 -10.87 26.19 5.10
CA ARG A 357 -11.48 26.81 6.30
C ARG A 357 -12.77 27.55 5.99
N LEU A 358 -12.90 28.07 4.76
CA LEU A 358 -14.09 28.79 4.30
C LEU A 358 -15.16 27.87 3.68
N GLY A 359 -14.95 26.55 3.67
CA GLY A 359 -15.90 25.57 3.15
C GLY A 359 -16.12 25.64 1.62
N ARG A 360 -15.21 26.30 0.88
CA ARG A 360 -15.35 26.48 -0.57
C ARG A 360 -14.72 25.30 -1.35
N PRO A 361 -15.38 24.79 -2.40
CA PRO A 361 -14.81 23.76 -3.26
C PRO A 361 -13.60 24.31 -4.05
N LEU A 362 -12.53 23.51 -4.11
CA LEU A 362 -11.22 23.86 -4.71
C LEU A 362 -11.27 24.18 -6.22
N SER A 363 -12.41 24.01 -6.89
CA SER A 363 -12.61 24.34 -8.31
C SER A 363 -12.56 25.85 -8.61
N LEU A 364 -12.67 26.71 -7.59
CA LEU A 364 -12.65 28.18 -7.77
C LEU A 364 -11.24 28.80 -7.82
N ILE A 365 -10.17 28.01 -7.65
CA ILE A 365 -8.78 28.51 -7.75
C ILE A 365 -8.33 28.61 -9.23
N SER A 366 -9.12 28.12 -10.19
CA SER A 366 -8.87 28.37 -11.61
C SER A 366 -9.19 29.82 -11.98
N ASP A 367 -8.18 30.55 -12.48
CA ASP A 367 -8.24 31.93 -12.99
C ASP A 367 -9.65 32.34 -13.50
N HIS A 368 -10.27 33.33 -12.84
CA HIS A 368 -11.63 33.83 -13.12
C HIS A 368 -11.82 34.26 -14.60
N ASN A 369 -12.89 33.74 -15.22
CA ASN A 369 -13.87 34.54 -15.98
C ASN A 369 -15.15 33.73 -16.25
N GLY A 370 -16.25 34.17 -15.62
CA GLY A 370 -17.65 34.02 -16.04
C GLY A 370 -18.18 32.64 -16.45
N SER A 371 -18.83 31.93 -15.52
CA SER A 371 -20.19 31.38 -15.68
C SER A 371 -20.56 30.53 -14.45
N ASN A 372 -21.74 30.80 -13.90
CA ASN A 372 -22.33 30.11 -12.77
C ASN A 372 -22.52 28.60 -13.01
N SER A 373 -22.48 27.86 -11.89
CA SER A 373 -23.19 26.63 -11.57
C SER A 373 -22.40 25.30 -11.46
N ILE A 374 -22.81 24.59 -10.40
CA ILE A 374 -22.81 23.14 -10.14
C ILE A 374 -21.73 22.58 -9.21
N SER A 375 -22.28 22.08 -8.10
CA SER A 375 -21.74 21.28 -7.02
C SER A 375 -20.96 20.04 -7.51
N THR A 376 -19.78 19.83 -6.93
CA THR A 376 -19.14 18.52 -6.89
C THR A 376 -18.80 18.20 -5.44
N THR A 377 -19.70 17.45 -4.81
CA THR A 377 -19.40 16.66 -3.62
C THR A 377 -18.25 15.72 -3.94
N ALA A 378 -17.29 15.62 -3.03
CA ALA A 378 -16.18 14.68 -3.12
C ALA A 378 -16.73 13.26 -3.35
N PRO A 379 -16.22 12.50 -4.34
CA PRO A 379 -16.72 11.16 -4.57
C PRO A 379 -16.26 10.27 -3.43
N ILE A 380 -17.22 9.57 -2.82
CA ILE A 380 -17.00 8.35 -2.04
C ILE A 380 -16.18 7.42 -2.93
N ARG A 381 -14.93 7.14 -2.53
CA ARG A 381 -14.02 6.22 -3.21
C ARG A 381 -14.54 4.79 -3.01
N SER A 382 -15.39 4.34 -3.92
CA SER A 382 -15.81 2.94 -4.01
C SER A 382 -14.68 2.11 -4.63
N TYR A 383 -13.80 1.55 -3.79
CA TYR A 383 -12.85 0.54 -4.24
C TYR A 383 -13.58 -0.78 -4.49
N ASN A 384 -13.50 -1.30 -5.72
CA ASN A 384 -13.81 -2.71 -5.98
C ASN A 384 -12.73 -3.57 -5.32
N GLN A 385 -13.03 -4.09 -4.13
CA GLN A 385 -12.21 -5.08 -3.44
C GLN A 385 -12.32 -6.42 -4.19
N GLN A 386 -11.25 -6.81 -4.87
CA GLN A 386 -11.03 -8.22 -5.21
C GLN A 386 -9.78 -8.70 -4.43
N ASN A 387 -10.03 -9.55 -3.44
CA ASN A 387 -9.07 -10.41 -2.72
C ASN A 387 -7.82 -9.77 -2.07
N SER A 388 -7.89 -8.56 -1.54
CA SER A 388 -6.81 -7.99 -0.72
C SER A 388 -7.16 -8.03 0.77
N ILE A 389 -6.36 -8.75 1.56
CA ILE A 389 -6.46 -8.84 3.03
C ILE A 389 -6.08 -7.47 3.66
N SER A 390 -6.72 -6.97 4.72
CA SER A 390 -6.26 -5.72 5.36
C SER A 390 -4.92 -5.95 6.10
N ILE A 391 -3.89 -5.12 5.87
CA ILE A 391 -2.63 -5.18 6.66
C ILE A 391 -2.97 -4.76 8.08
N ILE A 392 -2.62 -5.59 9.05
CA ILE A 392 -2.50 -5.21 10.45
C ILE A 392 -1.18 -5.74 10.95
N MET A 393 -0.46 -4.88 11.65
CA MET A 393 0.62 -5.31 12.51
C MET A 393 0.02 -6.07 13.68
N ILE A 394 -0.03 -7.37 13.47
CA ILE A 394 -0.22 -8.31 14.54
C ILE A 394 1.12 -8.27 15.30
N ARG A 395 1.21 -7.50 16.41
CA ARG A 395 2.22 -7.84 17.43
C ARG A 395 2.02 -9.33 17.69
N GLU A 396 3.11 -10.12 17.71
CA GLU A 396 3.08 -11.57 17.91
C GLU A 396 1.87 -11.95 18.75
N PHE A 397 0.83 -12.48 18.10
CA PHE A 397 -0.11 -13.26 18.87
C PHE A 397 0.72 -14.46 19.28
N ASP A 398 0.90 -14.62 20.58
CA ASP A 398 1.26 -15.91 21.14
C ASP A 398 0.10 -16.87 20.81
N THR A 399 -0.07 -17.27 19.56
CA THR A 399 -1.09 -18.23 19.14
C THR A 399 -0.37 -19.51 18.77
N THR A 400 -0.79 -20.57 19.41
CA THR A 400 -0.32 -21.93 19.13
C THR A 400 -1.23 -22.64 18.13
N ILE A 401 -2.40 -22.06 17.82
CA ILE A 401 -3.42 -22.64 16.93
C ILE A 401 -3.38 -22.06 15.51
N ALA A 402 -3.62 -20.75 15.36
CA ALA A 402 -3.93 -20.14 14.06
C ALA A 402 -2.72 -19.39 13.50
N SER A 403 -2.43 -19.58 12.20
CA SER A 403 -1.31 -18.86 11.58
C SER A 403 -1.65 -17.37 11.43
N HIS A 404 -0.62 -16.54 11.25
CA HIS A 404 -0.80 -15.13 10.91
C HIS A 404 -1.73 -14.93 9.70
N SER A 405 -1.63 -15.80 8.68
CA SER A 405 -2.50 -15.76 7.51
C SER A 405 -3.97 -16.10 7.80
N ASP A 406 -4.22 -16.89 8.85
CA ASP A 406 -5.56 -17.24 9.31
C ASP A 406 -6.18 -16.06 10.07
N PHE A 407 -5.41 -15.42 10.97
CA PHE A 407 -5.81 -14.18 11.63
C PHE A 407 -6.13 -13.07 10.64
N ALA A 408 -5.29 -12.88 9.62
CA ALA A 408 -5.53 -11.86 8.61
C ALA A 408 -6.83 -12.14 7.81
N TYR A 409 -7.16 -13.42 7.58
CA TYR A 409 -8.46 -13.79 7.01
C TYR A 409 -9.61 -13.47 7.96
N LEU A 410 -9.55 -13.88 9.23
CA LEU A 410 -10.56 -13.55 10.23
C LEU A 410 -10.78 -12.04 10.34
N TRP A 411 -9.71 -11.27 10.24
CA TRP A 411 -9.76 -9.82 10.28
C TRP A 411 -10.46 -9.17 9.09
N SER A 412 -10.42 -9.81 7.93
CA SER A 412 -11.18 -9.34 6.78
C SER A 412 -12.70 -9.53 6.94
N LEU A 413 -13.13 -10.32 7.94
CA LEU A 413 -14.54 -10.64 8.17
C LEU A 413 -15.24 -9.68 9.13
N ILE A 414 -14.50 -8.96 9.97
CA ILE A 414 -15.07 -8.09 11.01
C ILE A 414 -15.45 -6.69 10.47
N PRO A 415 -16.37 -5.98 11.13
CA PRO A 415 -16.68 -4.59 10.81
C PRO A 415 -15.45 -3.68 10.79
N ALA A 416 -15.38 -2.74 9.83
CA ALA A 416 -14.25 -1.82 9.67
C ALA A 416 -13.91 -1.03 10.95
N ARG A 417 -14.93 -0.69 11.75
CA ARG A 417 -14.76 0.00 13.05
C ARG A 417 -13.92 -0.79 14.06
N LEU A 418 -13.90 -2.12 13.94
CA LEU A 418 -13.11 -2.98 14.83
C LEU A 418 -11.66 -3.16 14.33
N THR A 419 -11.36 -2.72 13.11
CA THR A 419 -10.01 -2.89 12.53
C THR A 419 -8.97 -1.93 13.10
N GLU A 420 -9.41 -0.93 13.86
CA GLU A 420 -8.54 0.02 14.56
C GLU A 420 -8.04 -0.51 15.91
N PHE A 421 -8.70 -1.53 16.47
CA PHE A 421 -8.32 -2.14 17.75
C PHE A 421 -7.36 -3.32 17.53
N GLN A 422 -6.32 -3.40 18.34
CA GLN A 422 -5.42 -4.54 18.35
C GLN A 422 -6.01 -5.64 19.23
N PRO A 423 -6.23 -6.87 18.72
CA PRO A 423 -6.74 -7.94 19.57
C PRO A 423 -5.60 -8.47 20.44
N GLU A 424 -5.93 -9.06 21.57
CA GLU A 424 -4.96 -9.69 22.46
C GLU A 424 -5.46 -11.08 22.84
N ARG A 425 -4.54 -12.03 23.00
CA ARG A 425 -4.91 -13.36 23.50
C ARG A 425 -5.24 -13.25 24.99
N ILE A 426 -6.53 -13.23 25.28
CA ILE A 426 -7.04 -13.10 26.64
C ILE A 426 -7.21 -14.46 27.32
N TYR A 427 -7.30 -15.55 26.54
CA TYR A 427 -7.38 -16.90 27.09
C TYR A 427 -6.68 -17.94 26.21
N SER A 428 -5.99 -18.90 26.85
CA SER A 428 -5.51 -20.13 26.21
C SER A 428 -5.68 -21.30 27.17
N SER A 429 -6.28 -22.39 26.70
CA SER A 429 -6.39 -23.64 27.46
C SER A 429 -5.04 -24.24 27.87
N ASN A 430 -3.97 -23.95 27.14
CA ASN A 430 -2.61 -24.40 27.45
C ASN A 430 -1.94 -23.60 28.58
N ILE A 431 -2.46 -22.40 28.89
CA ILE A 431 -1.89 -21.51 29.91
C ILE A 431 -2.80 -21.44 31.13
N HIS A 432 -4.10 -21.24 30.91
CA HIS A 432 -5.07 -21.00 31.98
C HIS A 432 -5.81 -22.27 32.41
N GLY A 433 -5.52 -23.41 31.77
CA GLY A 433 -6.16 -24.70 32.07
C GLY A 433 -7.56 -24.82 31.47
N ARG A 434 -8.18 -25.98 31.69
CA ARG A 434 -9.36 -26.44 30.93
C ARG A 434 -10.63 -26.45 31.79
N ARG A 435 -11.19 -25.25 32.00
CA ARG A 435 -12.47 -25.05 32.70
C ARG A 435 -13.21 -23.88 32.08
N LEU A 436 -14.48 -24.08 31.74
CA LEU A 436 -15.32 -23.07 31.11
C LEU A 436 -15.51 -21.82 31.98
N ARG A 437 -15.59 -21.99 33.30
CA ARG A 437 -15.63 -20.88 34.25
C ARG A 437 -14.38 -19.99 34.16
N THR A 438 -13.20 -20.59 34.07
CA THR A 438 -11.94 -19.85 33.90
C THR A 438 -11.92 -19.11 32.57
N LEU A 439 -12.45 -19.69 31.50
CA LEU A 439 -12.63 -18.98 30.23
C LEU A 439 -13.51 -17.75 30.42
N TYR A 440 -14.67 -17.88 31.06
CA TYR A 440 -15.56 -16.74 31.33
C TYR A 440 -14.91 -15.62 32.10
N ASP A 441 -14.16 -15.92 33.16
CA ASP A 441 -13.47 -14.91 33.98
C ASP A 441 -12.51 -14.03 33.16
N HIS A 442 -11.92 -14.57 32.08
CA HIS A 442 -11.02 -13.83 31.19
C HIS A 442 -11.75 -13.05 30.09
N VAL A 443 -12.95 -13.49 29.67
CA VAL A 443 -13.68 -12.89 28.53
C VAL A 443 -14.83 -11.96 28.95
N GLU A 444 -15.18 -11.92 30.24
CA GLU A 444 -16.42 -11.30 30.75
C GLU A 444 -16.62 -9.84 30.32
N PHE A 445 -15.53 -9.07 30.23
CA PHE A 445 -15.55 -7.63 29.93
C PHE A 445 -15.16 -7.27 28.49
N HIS A 446 -14.91 -8.27 27.64
CA HIS A 446 -14.62 -8.03 26.23
C HIS A 446 -15.91 -8.06 25.41
N GLU A 447 -16.22 -6.95 24.74
CA GLU A 447 -17.44 -6.84 23.91
C GLU A 447 -17.34 -7.69 22.64
N HIS A 448 -16.15 -7.72 22.03
CA HIS A 448 -15.89 -8.48 20.82
C HIS A 448 -14.77 -9.47 21.11
N CYS A 449 -14.93 -10.71 20.67
CA CYS A 449 -13.85 -11.70 20.75
C CYS A 449 -13.95 -12.79 19.67
N PHE A 450 -12.80 -13.33 19.29
CA PHE A 450 -12.70 -14.58 18.54
C PHE A 450 -12.46 -15.74 19.50
N ILE A 451 -13.21 -16.82 19.31
CA ILE A 451 -12.94 -18.11 19.94
C ILE A 451 -12.45 -19.04 18.83
N ILE A 452 -11.22 -19.55 18.99
CA ILE A 452 -10.55 -20.39 17.99
C ILE A 452 -10.26 -21.75 18.62
N ILE A 453 -10.69 -22.81 17.94
CA ILE A 453 -10.57 -24.20 18.39
C ILE A 453 -9.71 -24.98 17.39
N ARG A 454 -8.85 -25.83 17.92
CA ARG A 454 -8.14 -26.89 17.19
C ARG A 454 -8.60 -28.24 17.70
N ASN A 455 -9.12 -29.08 16.83
CA ASN A 455 -9.59 -30.42 17.20
C ASN A 455 -8.51 -31.49 17.01
N GLU A 456 -8.84 -32.75 17.31
CA GLU A 456 -7.98 -33.93 17.19
C GLU A 456 -7.55 -34.24 15.75
N LEU A 457 -8.26 -33.70 14.76
CA LEU A 457 -7.98 -33.85 13.33
C LEU A 457 -7.18 -32.67 12.76
N GLU A 458 -6.65 -31.78 13.61
CA GLU A 458 -5.96 -30.54 13.22
C GLU A 458 -6.82 -29.57 12.38
N GLU A 459 -8.14 -29.75 12.43
CA GLU A 459 -9.10 -28.81 11.87
C GLU A 459 -9.19 -27.60 12.79
N ILE A 460 -9.30 -26.42 12.19
CA ILE A 460 -9.34 -25.16 12.92
C ILE A 460 -10.61 -24.45 12.54
N PHE A 461 -11.42 -24.11 13.53
CA PHE A 461 -12.73 -23.47 13.37
C PHE A 461 -13.09 -22.70 14.63
N GLY A 462 -14.20 -21.98 14.61
CA GLY A 462 -14.60 -21.20 15.76
C GLY A 462 -15.73 -20.21 15.49
N ALA A 463 -15.80 -19.21 16.36
CA ALA A 463 -16.84 -18.19 16.34
C ALA A 463 -16.27 -16.80 16.62
N PHE A 464 -16.89 -15.79 16.02
CA PHE A 464 -16.76 -14.41 16.43
C PHE A 464 -18.00 -14.02 17.25
N CYS A 465 -17.77 -13.54 18.46
CA CYS A 465 -18.79 -13.08 19.39
C CYS A 465 -18.83 -11.55 19.40
N SER A 466 -20.03 -10.98 19.26
CA SER A 466 -20.27 -9.54 19.21
C SER A 466 -20.90 -8.97 20.50
N SER A 467 -20.78 -9.68 21.63
CA SER A 467 -21.29 -9.21 22.91
C SER A 467 -20.49 -9.75 24.09
N GLN A 468 -20.54 -9.00 25.20
CA GLN A 468 -19.88 -9.36 26.45
C GLN A 468 -20.48 -10.61 27.10
N PHE A 469 -19.62 -11.48 27.62
CA PHE A 469 -20.01 -12.69 28.34
C PHE A 469 -20.53 -12.42 29.77
N SER A 470 -20.40 -11.19 30.28
CA SER A 470 -21.06 -10.76 31.53
C SER A 470 -22.59 -10.82 31.44
N LEU A 471 -23.14 -10.79 30.22
CA LEU A 471 -24.57 -10.93 29.99
C LEU A 471 -25.12 -12.29 30.43
N ARG A 472 -24.30 -13.35 30.48
CA ARG A 472 -24.72 -14.69 30.92
C ARG A 472 -25.39 -14.68 32.30
N SER A 473 -24.90 -13.83 33.21
CA SER A 473 -25.43 -13.73 34.58
C SER A 473 -26.70 -12.88 34.64
N LYS A 474 -26.94 -12.03 33.63
CA LYS A 474 -28.10 -11.14 33.53
C LYS A 474 -29.26 -11.80 32.76
N THR A 475 -28.95 -12.64 31.78
CA THR A 475 -29.92 -13.28 30.90
C THR A 475 -29.81 -14.80 31.00
N ARG A 476 -30.88 -15.48 31.41
CA ARG A 476 -30.96 -16.96 31.38
C ARG A 476 -31.32 -17.52 29.99
N THR A 477 -31.06 -16.74 28.93
CA THR A 477 -31.48 -16.99 27.55
C THR A 477 -30.37 -16.60 26.58
N TRP A 478 -30.60 -16.85 25.29
CA TRP A 478 -29.74 -16.38 24.21
C TRP A 478 -29.52 -14.86 24.26
N PHE A 479 -28.29 -14.44 23.96
CA PHE A 479 -27.86 -13.04 23.85
C PHE A 479 -26.90 -12.89 22.65
N GLY A 480 -26.53 -11.65 22.30
CA GLY A 480 -25.65 -11.36 21.17
C GLY A 480 -26.31 -10.44 20.14
N THR A 481 -25.59 -10.20 19.05
CA THR A 481 -26.10 -9.41 17.90
C THR A 481 -25.84 -10.16 16.59
N GLY A 482 -26.50 -9.73 15.51
CA GLY A 482 -26.31 -10.27 14.17
C GLY A 482 -24.92 -10.03 13.54
N GLU A 483 -23.99 -9.39 14.27
CA GLU A 483 -22.57 -9.30 13.89
C GLU A 483 -21.78 -10.58 14.25
N SER A 484 -22.33 -11.46 15.09
CA SER A 484 -21.73 -12.76 15.40
C SER A 484 -21.75 -13.68 14.18
N PHE A 485 -20.74 -14.55 14.05
CA PHE A 485 -20.65 -15.51 12.96
C PHE A 485 -19.79 -16.72 13.33
N LEU A 486 -19.98 -17.83 12.61
CA LEU A 486 -19.13 -19.01 12.69
C LEU A 486 -18.13 -19.02 11.53
N PHE A 487 -16.99 -19.69 11.70
CA PHE A 487 -16.00 -19.83 10.65
C PHE A 487 -15.26 -21.16 10.72
N THR A 488 -14.69 -21.55 9.59
CA THR A 488 -13.68 -22.61 9.48
C THR A 488 -12.43 -22.02 8.83
N LEU A 489 -11.26 -22.44 9.28
CA LEU A 489 -9.94 -22.03 8.78
C LEU A 489 -9.23 -23.19 8.08
N LYS A 490 -9.29 -24.39 8.66
CA LYS A 490 -8.75 -25.64 8.11
C LYS A 490 -9.80 -26.75 8.16
N PRO A 491 -9.87 -27.64 7.15
CA PRO A 491 -8.98 -27.71 5.98
C PRO A 491 -9.30 -26.64 4.90
N LYS A 492 -10.48 -26.03 4.94
CA LYS A 492 -10.92 -25.00 3.99
C LYS A 492 -11.51 -23.80 4.72
N ARG A 493 -11.10 -22.60 4.32
CA ARG A 493 -11.63 -21.33 4.86
C ARG A 493 -13.08 -21.10 4.44
N GLN A 494 -13.99 -20.96 5.39
CA GLN A 494 -15.39 -20.57 5.17
C GLN A 494 -15.90 -19.69 6.32
N VAL A 495 -16.90 -18.86 6.03
CA VAL A 495 -17.59 -18.00 7.02
C VAL A 495 -19.10 -18.19 6.88
N PHE A 496 -19.78 -18.26 8.02
CA PHE A 496 -21.23 -18.43 8.14
C PHE A 496 -21.80 -17.27 8.95
N LYS A 497 -22.27 -16.23 8.24
CA LYS A 497 -22.86 -15.03 8.83
C LYS A 497 -24.33 -15.24 9.15
N TRP A 498 -24.85 -14.44 10.08
CA TRP A 498 -26.27 -14.47 10.43
C TRP A 498 -27.19 -14.27 9.22
N ILE A 499 -28.20 -15.13 9.09
CA ILE A 499 -29.11 -15.13 7.94
C ILE A 499 -30.01 -13.89 7.88
N GLY A 500 -30.25 -13.23 9.01
CA GLY A 500 -31.09 -12.03 9.07
C GLY A 500 -30.53 -10.87 8.25
N TYR A 501 -29.20 -10.78 8.08
CA TYR A 501 -28.56 -9.75 7.25
C TYR A 501 -29.08 -9.76 5.80
N GLN A 502 -29.40 -10.93 5.25
CA GLN A 502 -29.93 -11.07 3.89
C GLN A 502 -31.45 -10.86 3.81
N LYS A 503 -32.15 -11.03 4.94
CA LYS A 503 -33.62 -10.92 5.04
C LYS A 503 -34.12 -9.53 5.41
N CYS A 504 -33.25 -8.57 5.75
CA CYS A 504 -33.61 -7.20 6.09
C CYS A 504 -34.48 -6.48 5.03
N SER A 505 -34.48 -6.96 3.77
CA SER A 505 -35.33 -6.42 2.70
C SER A 505 -36.73 -7.05 2.60
N MET A 506 -37.03 -8.15 3.31
CA MET A 506 -38.21 -9.00 3.08
C MET A 506 -39.03 -9.37 4.34
N GLY A 507 -38.70 -8.83 5.53
CA GLY A 507 -39.51 -9.00 6.76
C GLY A 507 -38.72 -9.42 8.00
N HIS A 508 -39.42 -9.66 9.11
CA HIS A 508 -38.85 -10.06 10.41
C HIS A 508 -38.23 -11.47 10.38
N THR A 509 -37.14 -11.68 11.13
CA THR A 509 -36.58 -12.99 11.43
C THR A 509 -37.49 -13.78 12.37
N LYS A 510 -37.40 -15.11 12.31
CA LYS A 510 -38.07 -15.95 13.32
C LYS A 510 -37.24 -15.95 14.61
N PRO A 511 -37.85 -16.12 15.80
CA PRO A 511 -37.11 -16.03 17.07
C PRO A 511 -35.87 -16.92 17.16
N TYR A 512 -35.94 -18.13 16.58
CA TYR A 512 -34.86 -19.10 16.60
C TYR A 512 -33.75 -18.83 15.57
N GLU A 513 -33.94 -17.85 14.68
CA GLU A 513 -32.91 -17.36 13.76
C GLU A 513 -32.02 -16.30 14.44
N ASP A 514 -32.37 -15.87 15.66
CA ASP A 514 -31.66 -14.85 16.44
C ASP A 514 -30.99 -15.44 17.72
N TYR A 515 -30.76 -16.75 17.71
CA TYR A 515 -30.09 -17.49 18.79
C TYR A 515 -28.57 -17.43 18.61
N PHE A 516 -27.97 -16.29 18.93
CA PHE A 516 -26.54 -16.03 18.67
C PHE A 516 -25.60 -16.74 19.64
N ILE A 517 -25.68 -16.42 20.94
CA ILE A 517 -24.80 -16.95 22.00
C ILE A 517 -25.67 -17.40 23.18
N TYR A 518 -25.41 -18.59 23.70
CA TYR A 518 -25.95 -19.08 24.97
C TYR A 518 -24.80 -19.60 25.84
N ALA A 519 -24.80 -19.22 27.11
CA ALA A 519 -23.70 -19.51 28.02
C ALA A 519 -24.24 -19.78 29.43
N ASP A 520 -23.96 -20.95 29.96
CA ASP A 520 -24.19 -21.32 31.36
C ASP A 520 -22.93 -21.97 31.95
N ASP A 521 -23.04 -22.52 33.17
CA ASP A 521 -21.93 -23.15 33.88
C ASP A 521 -21.49 -24.49 33.27
N GLU A 522 -22.30 -25.10 32.40
CA GLU A 522 -22.06 -26.40 31.80
C GLU A 522 -21.64 -26.32 30.32
N ARG A 523 -22.12 -25.31 29.59
CA ARG A 523 -22.03 -25.24 28.12
C ARG A 523 -21.91 -23.80 27.63
N LEU A 524 -21.10 -23.64 26.58
CA LEU A 524 -21.04 -22.46 25.75
C LEU A 524 -21.49 -22.83 24.33
N GLN A 525 -22.52 -22.15 23.83
CA GLN A 525 -23.17 -22.42 22.57
C GLN A 525 -23.20 -21.18 21.68
N MET A 526 -22.97 -21.38 20.38
CA MET A 526 -23.14 -20.37 19.35
C MET A 526 -24.01 -20.89 18.20
N GLY A 527 -25.05 -20.15 17.88
CA GLY A 527 -25.99 -20.48 16.80
C GLY A 527 -26.99 -21.54 17.20
N GLY A 528 -28.23 -21.14 17.45
CA GLY A 528 -29.34 -22.05 17.73
C GLY A 528 -30.26 -22.27 16.53
N SER A 529 -31.21 -23.17 16.73
CA SER A 529 -32.23 -23.56 15.76
C SER A 529 -33.59 -23.73 16.41
N LYS A 530 -34.62 -23.98 15.59
CA LYS A 530 -35.93 -24.41 16.08
C LYS A 530 -35.82 -25.73 16.87
N GLU A 531 -35.00 -26.66 16.41
CA GLU A 531 -34.69 -27.91 17.13
C GLU A 531 -33.60 -27.65 18.18
N ALA A 532 -33.90 -27.97 19.44
CA ALA A 532 -33.05 -27.59 20.58
C ALA A 532 -31.66 -28.24 20.57
N LEU A 533 -31.48 -29.36 19.86
CA LEU A 533 -30.20 -30.08 19.78
C LEU A 533 -29.33 -29.62 18.60
N ASP A 534 -29.85 -28.78 17.72
CA ASP A 534 -29.18 -28.33 16.49
C ASP A 534 -28.48 -27.01 16.74
N ILE A 535 -27.28 -27.14 17.31
CA ILE A 535 -26.42 -26.03 17.72
C ILE A 535 -25.21 -25.95 16.79
N GLY A 536 -24.93 -24.75 16.27
CA GLY A 536 -23.84 -24.48 15.35
C GLY A 536 -22.47 -24.86 15.91
N LEU A 537 -22.20 -24.44 17.15
CA LEU A 537 -21.03 -24.82 17.93
C LEU A 537 -21.41 -24.92 19.41
N CYS A 538 -21.11 -26.03 20.06
CA CYS A 538 -21.30 -26.24 21.50
C CYS A 538 -19.99 -26.71 22.12
N ILE A 539 -19.59 -26.11 23.23
CA ILE A 539 -18.37 -26.42 23.99
C ILE A 539 -18.81 -26.82 25.40
N GLN A 540 -18.28 -27.92 25.92
CA GLN A 540 -18.62 -28.43 27.25
C GLN A 540 -17.78 -27.78 28.37
N GLN A 541 -18.23 -27.97 29.61
CA GLN A 541 -17.66 -27.38 30.83
C GLN A 541 -16.15 -27.62 31.01
N ASP A 542 -15.67 -28.78 30.59
CA ASP A 542 -14.26 -29.19 30.73
C ASP A 542 -13.37 -28.72 29.58
N LEU A 543 -13.95 -28.03 28.59
CA LEU A 543 -13.31 -27.59 27.36
C LEU A 543 -12.60 -28.74 26.61
N ASN A 544 -12.92 -30.01 26.87
CA ASN A 544 -12.29 -31.16 26.20
C ASN A 544 -13.13 -31.67 25.04
N GLN A 545 -14.43 -31.46 25.09
CA GLN A 545 -15.35 -31.96 24.10
C GLN A 545 -16.23 -30.84 23.58
N GLY A 546 -16.57 -30.94 22.31
CA GLY A 546 -17.54 -30.07 21.68
C GLY A 546 -18.39 -30.79 20.65
N THR A 547 -19.47 -30.13 20.25
CA THR A 547 -20.31 -30.58 19.15
C THR A 547 -20.56 -29.46 18.15
N THR A 548 -20.76 -29.82 16.89
CA THR A 548 -21.11 -28.87 15.84
C THR A 548 -22.12 -29.50 14.90
N LYS A 549 -23.21 -28.79 14.67
CA LYS A 549 -24.28 -29.18 13.75
C LYS A 549 -24.64 -28.02 12.83
N GLN A 550 -25.50 -28.31 11.87
CA GLN A 550 -26.19 -27.25 11.15
C GLN A 550 -27.13 -26.49 12.11
N CYS A 551 -27.19 -25.16 11.99
CA CYS A 551 -28.18 -24.36 12.71
C CYS A 551 -28.92 -23.34 11.85
N ASP A 552 -30.12 -22.95 12.29
CA ASP A 552 -30.96 -21.96 11.58
C ASP A 552 -30.37 -20.54 11.64
N THR A 553 -29.70 -20.18 12.74
CA THR A 553 -29.14 -18.83 12.95
C THR A 553 -28.11 -18.44 11.87
N TYR A 554 -27.24 -19.38 11.48
CA TYR A 554 -26.14 -19.12 10.54
C TYR A 554 -26.25 -19.89 9.21
N ALA A 555 -27.22 -20.81 9.10
CA ALA A 555 -27.32 -21.77 8.00
C ALA A 555 -25.98 -22.46 7.70
N ASN A 556 -25.20 -22.75 8.75
CA ASN A 556 -23.89 -23.36 8.62
C ASN A 556 -24.00 -24.86 8.35
N LYS A 557 -22.93 -25.42 7.81
CA LYS A 557 -22.68 -26.87 7.89
C LYS A 557 -21.91 -27.16 9.18
N PRO A 558 -21.84 -28.42 9.66
CA PRO A 558 -20.92 -28.80 10.73
C PRO A 558 -19.52 -28.24 10.46
N LEU A 559 -18.90 -27.65 11.49
CA LEU A 559 -17.63 -26.92 11.38
C LEU A 559 -16.41 -27.84 11.31
N SER A 560 -16.56 -29.09 11.75
CA SER A 560 -15.58 -30.17 11.70
C SER A 560 -16.13 -31.36 10.92
N THR A 561 -15.23 -32.27 10.53
CA THR A 561 -15.62 -33.50 9.84
C THR A 561 -16.55 -34.37 10.70
N ASN A 562 -16.31 -34.42 12.01
CA ASN A 562 -17.16 -35.12 12.98
C ASN A 562 -18.08 -34.13 13.71
N GLU A 563 -19.36 -34.45 13.90
CA GLU A 563 -20.28 -33.62 14.70
C GLU A 563 -19.92 -33.59 16.18
N HIS A 564 -19.24 -34.64 16.67
CA HIS A 564 -18.64 -34.71 18.00
C HIS A 564 -17.12 -34.70 17.85
N PHE A 565 -16.43 -33.80 18.55
CA PHE A 565 -14.98 -33.64 18.43
C PHE A 565 -14.31 -33.45 19.79
N GLN A 566 -13.04 -33.81 19.85
CA GLN A 566 -12.17 -33.52 20.99
C GLN A 566 -11.43 -32.21 20.73
N ILE A 567 -11.50 -31.30 21.70
CA ILE A 567 -10.78 -30.05 21.65
C ILE A 567 -9.34 -30.35 22.07
N MET A 568 -8.38 -30.23 21.16
CA MET A 568 -6.97 -30.27 21.54
C MET A 568 -6.59 -28.96 22.21
N GLU A 569 -7.07 -27.86 21.65
CA GLU A 569 -6.70 -26.53 22.10
C GLU A 569 -7.80 -25.51 21.78
N ILE A 570 -7.99 -24.57 22.71
CA ILE A 570 -8.87 -23.42 22.55
C ILE A 570 -8.15 -22.15 22.99
N GLU A 571 -8.25 -21.11 22.17
CA GLU A 571 -7.74 -19.75 22.43
C GLU A 571 -8.84 -18.73 22.22
N VAL A 572 -8.82 -17.65 23.01
CA VAL A 572 -9.73 -16.50 22.85
C VAL A 572 -8.93 -15.22 22.66
N PHE A 573 -9.33 -14.45 21.66
CA PHE A 573 -8.74 -13.15 21.33
C PHE A 573 -9.78 -12.05 21.52
N GLY A 574 -9.55 -11.17 22.49
CA GLY A 574 -10.43 -10.04 22.80
C GLY A 574 -9.94 -8.76 22.14
N PHE A 575 -10.86 -7.84 21.87
CA PHE A 575 -10.53 -6.50 21.37
C PHE A 575 -10.55 -5.54 22.56
N THR A 576 -9.42 -4.88 22.83
CA THR A 576 -9.29 -3.86 23.88
C THR A 576 -9.39 -2.47 23.26
N SER A 577 -10.24 -1.62 23.87
CA SER A 577 -10.43 -0.22 23.47
C SER A 577 -9.44 0.72 24.14
#